data_AF-A0A417EUY0-F1
#
_entry.id   AF-A0A417EUY0-F1
#
_cell.length_a   1.000
_cell.length_b   1.000
_cell.length_c   1.000
_cell.angle_alpha   90.00
_cell.angle_beta   90.00
_cell.angle_gamma   90.00
#
_symmetry.space_group_name_H-M   'P 1'
#
loop_
_entity.id
_entity.type
_entity.pdbx_description
1 polymer ?
#
loop_
_entity_poly.entity_id
_entity_poly.type
_entity_poly.pdbx_seq_one_letter_code
_entity_poly.pdbx_strand_id
1 'polypeptide(L)'
;MNVFLHTFTAGREKSLCASITVEAAGVMAVVLFTIMVLMGQAMSWSARAGGMFALHETVERERHQIEHAEERRIKRQAEGNEWNLEISAPVFRPETALRMWGLVEDITE
;
A
#
# COMPACT_ATOMS: atom_id res chain seq x y z
N MET A 1 40.71 -64.04 19.62
CA MET A 1 40.63 -62.70 20.25
C MET A 1 41.23 -61.67 19.29
N ASN A 2 40.48 -61.24 18.26
CA ASN A 2 40.85 -60.08 17.42
C ASN A 2 39.74 -59.58 16.45
N VAL A 3 38.49 -60.03 16.58
CA VAL A 3 37.39 -59.63 15.69
C VAL A 3 36.44 -58.63 16.36
N PHE A 4 36.56 -58.41 17.68
CA PHE A 4 35.63 -57.60 18.46
C PHE A 4 36.02 -56.11 18.59
N LEU A 5 37.14 -55.68 18.01
CA LEU A 5 37.69 -54.33 18.24
C LEU A 5 37.55 -53.37 17.04
N HIS A 6 37.05 -53.81 15.88
CA HIS A 6 37.13 -53.02 14.65
C HIS A 6 35.80 -52.48 14.08
N THR A 7 34.66 -52.74 14.71
CA THR A 7 33.35 -52.23 14.22
C THR A 7 32.55 -51.45 15.25
N PHE A 8 32.98 -51.39 16.52
CA PHE A 8 32.46 -50.41 17.49
C PHE A 8 33.21 -49.07 17.40
N THR A 9 33.73 -48.72 16.21
CA THR A 9 34.17 -47.36 15.94
C THR A 9 32.95 -46.50 15.69
N ALA A 10 32.46 -45.93 16.78
CA ALA A 10 32.11 -44.52 16.84
C ALA A 10 31.20 -44.03 15.70
N GLY A 11 29.89 -44.29 15.84
CA GLY A 11 28.87 -43.33 15.42
C GLY A 11 29.06 -42.06 16.24
N ARG A 12 30.04 -41.25 15.87
CA ARG A 12 30.28 -39.92 16.44
C ARG A 12 29.24 -39.01 15.82
N GLU A 13 28.11 -38.81 16.49
CA GLU A 13 27.24 -37.67 16.23
C GLU A 13 28.10 -36.41 16.36
N LYS A 14 28.52 -35.87 15.22
CA LYS A 14 29.15 -34.57 15.18
C LYS A 14 28.01 -33.56 15.34
N SER A 15 27.68 -33.23 16.58
CA SER A 15 26.93 -32.01 16.87
C SER A 15 27.83 -30.85 16.45
N LEU A 16 27.75 -30.50 15.17
CA LEU A 16 28.55 -29.45 14.56
C LEU A 16 28.10 -28.13 15.17
N CYS A 17 28.99 -27.51 15.95
CA CYS A 17 28.83 -26.17 16.54
C CYS A 17 28.51 -25.07 15.48
N ALA A 18 28.60 -25.41 14.19
CA ALA A 18 28.20 -24.57 13.07
C ALA A 18 26.70 -24.68 12.66
N SER A 19 25.92 -25.65 13.17
CA SER A 19 24.50 -25.79 12.81
C SER A 19 23.64 -24.66 13.40
N ILE A 20 23.90 -24.23 14.64
CA ILE A 20 23.13 -23.16 15.30
C ILE A 20 23.25 -21.79 14.59
N THR A 21 24.39 -21.49 13.97
CA THR A 21 24.58 -20.22 13.24
C THR A 21 23.97 -20.26 11.85
N VAL A 22 24.01 -21.42 11.17
CA VAL A 22 23.38 -21.62 9.87
C VAL A 22 21.86 -21.62 9.98
N GLU A 23 21.31 -22.25 11.02
CA GLU A 23 19.87 -22.26 11.30
C GLU A 23 19.37 -20.85 11.65
N ALA A 24 20.08 -20.14 12.53
CA ALA A 24 19.76 -18.75 12.85
C ALA A 24 19.87 -17.83 11.62
N ALA A 25 20.91 -18.00 10.79
CA ALA A 25 21.06 -17.24 9.56
C ALA A 25 19.92 -17.50 8.57
N GLY A 26 19.45 -18.75 8.47
CA GLY A 26 18.29 -19.11 7.66
C GLY A 26 17.01 -18.42 8.13
N VAL A 27 16.73 -18.43 9.44
CA VAL A 27 15.56 -17.74 10.01
C VAL A 27 15.65 -16.24 9.76
N MET A 28 16.82 -15.64 9.98
CA MET A 28 17.03 -14.21 9.72
C MET A 28 16.88 -13.87 8.24
N ALA A 29 17.29 -14.74 7.32
CA ALA A 29 17.11 -14.53 5.89
C ALA A 29 15.62 -14.51 5.51
N VAL A 30 14.80 -15.41 6.06
CA VAL A 30 13.34 -15.41 5.85
C VAL A 30 12.72 -14.15 6.41
N VAL A 31 13.10 -13.72 7.63
CA VAL A 31 12.58 -12.50 8.25
C VAL A 31 12.95 -11.25 7.45
N LEU A 32 14.19 -11.12 7.01
CA LEU A 32 14.60 -9.97 6.19
C LEU A 32 13.90 -9.96 4.84
N PHE A 33 13.70 -11.13 4.24
CA PHE A 33 12.97 -11.26 2.99
C PHE A 33 11.50 -10.85 3.14
N THR A 34 10.83 -11.29 4.21
CA THR A 34 9.43 -10.87 4.47
C THR A 34 9.33 -9.37 4.73
N ILE A 35 10.25 -8.79 5.50
CA ILE A 35 10.30 -7.34 5.73
C ILE A 35 10.53 -6.60 4.40
N MET A 36 11.42 -7.08 3.54
CA MET A 36 11.67 -6.47 2.24
C MET A 36 10.41 -6.45 1.35
N VAL A 37 9.68 -7.56 1.30
CA VAL A 37 8.41 -7.63 0.56
C VAL A 37 7.37 -6.67 1.15
N LEU A 38 7.20 -6.68 2.47
CA LEU A 38 6.24 -5.79 3.16
C LEU A 38 6.59 -4.31 2.95
N MET A 39 7.88 -3.95 3.00
CA MET A 39 8.34 -2.59 2.74
C MET A 39 8.03 -2.17 1.30
N GLY A 40 8.23 -3.05 0.32
CA GLY A 40 7.84 -2.81 -1.08
C GLY A 40 6.34 -2.51 -1.23
N GLN A 41 5.49 -3.29 -0.57
CA GLN A 41 4.04 -3.07 -0.57
C GLN A 41 3.65 -1.78 0.16
N ALA A 42 4.29 -1.47 1.29
CA ALA A 42 4.02 -0.26 2.05
C ALA A 42 4.36 1.01 1.25
N MET A 43 5.48 0.99 0.51
CA MET A 43 5.86 2.10 -0.37
C MET A 43 4.89 2.27 -1.54
N SER A 44 4.38 1.18 -2.13
CA SER A 44 3.38 1.28 -3.20
C SER A 44 2.05 1.83 -2.68
N TRP A 45 1.63 1.45 -1.47
CA TRP A 45 0.44 1.98 -0.81
C TRP A 45 0.57 3.46 -0.47
N SER A 46 1.72 3.91 0.05
CA SER A 46 1.93 5.32 0.34
C SER A 46 1.96 6.16 -0.94
N ALA A 47 2.59 5.67 -2.00
CA ALA A 47 2.59 6.33 -3.31
C ALA A 47 1.17 6.45 -3.89
N ARG A 48 0.36 5.38 -3.82
CA ARG A 48 -1.05 5.40 -4.23
C ARG A 48 -1.87 6.40 -3.43
N ALA A 49 -1.68 6.43 -2.10
CA ALA A 49 -2.39 7.37 -1.23
C ALA A 49 -2.02 8.82 -1.57
N GLY A 50 -0.73 9.14 -1.71
CA GLY A 50 -0.26 10.46 -2.11
C GLY A 50 -0.82 10.89 -3.47
N GLY A 51 -0.81 9.99 -4.45
CA GLY A 51 -1.40 10.22 -5.77
C GLY A 51 -2.90 10.49 -5.72
N MET A 52 -3.65 9.73 -4.91
CA MET A 52 -5.09 9.95 -4.70
C MET A 52 -5.39 11.33 -4.13
N PHE A 53 -4.64 11.76 -3.10
CA PHE A 53 -4.85 13.08 -2.49
C PHE A 53 -4.54 14.22 -3.44
N ALA A 54 -3.42 14.14 -4.17
CA ALA A 54 -3.06 15.14 -5.17
C ALA A 54 -4.08 15.20 -6.32
N LEU A 55 -4.56 14.05 -6.77
CA LEU A 55 -5.60 13.97 -7.80
C LEU A 55 -6.92 14.56 -7.30
N HIS A 56 -7.29 14.26 -6.06
CA HIS A 56 -8.50 14.79 -5.43
C HIS A 56 -8.43 16.32 -5.29
N GLU A 57 -7.32 16.86 -4.80
CA GLU A 57 -7.09 18.30 -4.71
C GLU A 57 -7.22 18.97 -6.09
N THR A 58 -6.63 18.36 -7.13
CA THR A 58 -6.69 18.88 -8.50
C THR A 58 -8.14 18.94 -9.01
N VAL A 59 -8.89 17.84 -8.83
CA VAL A 59 -10.31 17.80 -9.23
C VAL A 59 -11.12 18.85 -8.49
N GLU A 60 -10.94 18.98 -7.17
CA GLU A 60 -11.67 19.97 -6.37
C GLU A 60 -11.33 21.41 -6.76
N ARG A 61 -10.06 21.67 -7.09
CA ARG A 61 -9.62 22.98 -7.58
C ARG A 61 -10.24 23.33 -8.92
N GLU A 62 -10.25 22.39 -9.87
CA GLU A 62 -10.85 22.58 -11.19
C GLU A 62 -12.37 22.71 -11.13
N ARG A 63 -13.01 21.98 -10.22
CA ARG A 63 -14.45 22.02 -10.02
C ARG A 63 -14.97 23.43 -9.71
N HIS A 64 -14.14 24.28 -9.11
CA HIS A 64 -14.49 25.65 -8.71
C HIS A 64 -14.00 26.72 -9.70
N GLN A 65 -13.33 26.33 -10.80
CA GLN A 65 -12.88 27.28 -11.81
C GLN A 65 -14.02 27.63 -12.77
N ILE A 66 -14.12 28.91 -13.12
CA ILE A 66 -15.17 29.46 -13.99
C ILE A 66 -15.05 28.88 -15.41
N GLU A 67 -13.84 28.54 -15.85
CA GLU A 67 -13.56 27.95 -17.16
C GLU A 67 -14.34 26.63 -17.40
N HIS A 68 -14.55 25.84 -16.36
CA HIS A 68 -15.26 24.56 -16.46
C HIS A 68 -16.74 24.64 -16.07
N ALA A 69 -17.31 25.84 -15.92
CA ALA A 69 -18.70 26.03 -15.50
C ALA A 69 -19.73 25.38 -16.46
N GLU A 70 -19.38 25.27 -17.74
CA GLU A 70 -20.21 24.63 -18.77
C GLU A 70 -20.11 23.09 -18.76
N GLU A 71 -19.06 22.53 -18.15
CA GLU A 71 -18.91 21.08 -18.02
C GLU A 71 -19.88 20.52 -16.97
N ARG A 72 -20.28 19.25 -17.16
CA ARG A 72 -21.16 18.57 -16.20
C ARG A 72 -20.36 17.88 -15.09
N ARG A 73 -19.18 17.36 -15.41
CA ARG A 73 -18.29 16.65 -14.47
C ARG A 73 -16.84 16.87 -14.86
N ILE A 74 -16.00 17.12 -13.88
CA ILE A 74 -14.54 17.11 -14.03
C ILE A 74 -14.07 15.67 -13.86
N LYS A 75 -13.21 15.23 -14.77
CA LYS A 75 -12.51 13.94 -14.70
C LYS A 75 -11.02 14.17 -14.78
N ARG A 76 -10.28 13.63 -13.83
CA ARG A 76 -8.82 13.59 -13.88
C ARG A 76 -8.32 12.20 -13.55
N GLN A 77 -7.20 11.87 -14.16
CA GLN A 77 -6.52 10.60 -14.00
C GLN A 77 -5.08 10.87 -13.55
N ALA A 78 -4.57 10.04 -12.65
CA ALA A 78 -3.17 10.03 -12.25
C ALA A 78 -2.65 8.61 -12.27
N GLU A 79 -1.41 8.44 -12.73
CA GLU A 79 -0.74 7.15 -12.82
C GLU A 79 0.61 7.18 -12.10
N GLY A 80 1.01 6.00 -11.65
CA GLY A 80 2.35 5.71 -11.16
C GLY A 80 2.72 4.27 -11.57
N ASN A 81 3.95 3.85 -11.30
CA ASN A 81 4.51 2.59 -11.80
C ASN A 81 3.56 1.39 -11.74
N GLU A 82 2.84 1.20 -10.64
CA GLU A 82 1.94 0.05 -10.43
C GLU A 82 0.51 0.46 -10.09
N TRP A 83 0.10 1.69 -10.43
CA TRP A 83 -1.25 2.15 -10.12
C TRP A 83 -1.76 3.19 -11.08
N ASN A 84 -3.08 3.19 -11.24
CA ASN A 84 -3.81 4.13 -12.06
C ASN A 84 -5.09 4.50 -11.31
N LEU A 85 -5.31 5.79 -11.11
CA LEU A 85 -6.42 6.36 -10.35
C LEU A 85 -7.18 7.33 -11.24
N GLU A 86 -8.51 7.23 -11.26
CA GLU A 86 -9.39 8.20 -11.91
C GLU A 86 -10.39 8.72 -10.88
N ILE A 87 -10.55 10.04 -10.80
CA ILE A 87 -11.56 10.69 -9.97
C ILE A 87 -12.48 11.52 -10.87
N SER A 88 -13.78 11.35 -10.67
CA SER A 88 -14.81 12.13 -11.37
C SER A 88 -15.78 12.79 -10.39
N ALA A 89 -15.82 14.12 -10.38
CA ALA A 89 -16.75 14.91 -9.57
C ALA A 89 -17.66 15.78 -10.45
N PRO A 90 -18.91 16.06 -10.07
CA PRO A 90 -19.74 17.04 -10.76
C PRO A 90 -19.15 18.44 -10.63
N VAL A 91 -19.33 19.33 -11.62
CA VAL A 91 -18.89 20.73 -11.52
C VAL A 91 -19.63 21.45 -10.39
N PHE A 92 -18.95 22.35 -9.68
CA PHE A 92 -19.54 23.08 -8.56
C PHE A 92 -20.44 24.18 -9.08
N ARG A 93 -21.70 24.17 -8.63
CA ARG A 93 -22.69 25.18 -8.96
C ARG A 93 -23.20 25.79 -7.67
N PRO A 94 -22.89 27.07 -7.39
CA PRO A 94 -23.22 27.68 -6.11
C PRO A 94 -24.73 27.65 -5.82
N GLU A 95 -25.58 27.73 -6.84
CA GLU A 95 -27.04 27.66 -6.71
C GLU A 95 -27.51 26.32 -6.14
N THR A 96 -26.80 25.23 -6.46
CA THR A 96 -27.13 23.91 -5.92
C THR A 96 -26.81 23.83 -4.43
N ALA A 97 -25.67 24.39 -4.02
CA ALA A 97 -25.29 24.46 -2.61
C ALA A 97 -26.27 25.33 -1.80
N LEU A 98 -26.65 26.49 -2.34
CA LEU A 98 -27.64 27.39 -1.72
C LEU A 98 -29.03 26.74 -1.61
N ARG A 99 -29.47 26.00 -2.63
CA ARG A 99 -30.72 25.22 -2.55
C ARG A 99 -30.67 24.17 -1.45
N MET A 100 -29.55 23.46 -1.31
CA MET A 100 -29.38 22.47 -0.26
C MET A 100 -29.43 23.08 1.14
N TRP A 101 -28.89 24.29 1.32
CA TRP A 101 -28.99 25.02 2.59
C TRP A 101 -30.43 25.42 2.91
N GLY A 102 -31.17 25.95 1.94
CA GLY A 102 -32.60 26.26 2.14
C GLY A 102 -33.41 25.02 2.54
N LEU A 103 -33.14 23.85 1.93
CA LEU A 103 -33.79 22.59 2.32
C LEU A 103 -33.47 22.17 3.77
N VAL A 104 -32.28 22.47 4.27
CA VAL A 104 -31.91 22.16 5.66
C VAL A 104 -32.60 23.10 6.63
N GLU A 105 -32.65 24.40 6.32
CA GLU A 105 -33.36 25.40 7.13
C GLU A 105 -34.85 25.06 7.26
N ASP A 106 -35.51 24.70 6.16
CA ASP A 106 -36.92 24.28 6.12
C ASP A 106 -37.21 23.01 6.95
N ILE A 107 -36.21 22.14 7.18
CA ILE A 107 -36.38 20.91 8.00
C ILE A 107 -36.20 21.22 9.50
N THR A 108 -35.51 22.31 9.83
CA THR A 108 -35.19 22.67 11.22
C THR A 108 -36.20 23.62 11.89
N GLU A 109 -37.12 24.22 11.14
CA GLU A 109 -38.29 24.97 11.66
C GLU A 109 -39.53 24.08 11.83
#